data_AF-A0A2D5GTS7-F1
#
_entry.id   AF-A0A2D5GTS7-F1
#
_cell.length_a   1.000
_cell.length_b   1.000
_cell.length_c   1.000
_cell.angle_alpha   90.00
_cell.angle_beta   90.00
_cell.angle_gamma   90.00
#
_symmetry.space_group_name_H-M   'P 1'
#
loop_
_entity.id
_entity.type
_entity.pdbx_description
1 polymer ?
#
loop_
_entity_poly.entity_id
_entity_poly.type
_entity_poly.pdbx_seq_one_letter_code
_entity_poly.pdbx_strand_id
1 'polypeptide(L)'
;MDLNVEQVPKEVLNEYFLLADRLESLKDQDKCQEEFLEFVRLVWPNFIEGEHHRIIAKKFQAVAEGKLKRLIVNMPPRHTKSEFASYLFPAWLIGRKPDLKIIQTTHTGELAVRFGRKMRNLMDSADYERVFPQTKLRADTKAAGRWETNEGGEYYASGVGGAITGRGADLLIIDDPHSEQDALSPNAMDNAYEWYTSGPRQRLQPGGAIILVMTRWSVKDLTGQLIKAQASDDMSDRWEIVEFPAIMPNEEAVWPEYWKVDELLGVKASLSVSKWNAQWMQNPTAEEGSLIKREWWKRWERETVPGLEYIIQSYDTAFSAKETADYSAITTWGVFKPNEDETFHIILLDSIKGRWEFPELKRVAHEQYKQWDPDNVVIEAKASGLPLTYELRQTGIPVSTYTPTRGNDKVTRVNAVAPLVESGMVWAPEKSFADELIEECAAFPLGEHDDLVDSTVQALLRFRQGGFVNHPDDYEDTAPRSFMRPREYY
;
A
#
# COMPACT_ATOMS: atom_id res chain seq x y z
N MET A 1 -19.00 -48.07 43.95
CA MET A 1 -19.93 -48.04 45.10
C MET A 1 -21.10 -47.20 44.66
N ASP A 2 -22.25 -47.84 44.40
CA ASP A 2 -23.48 -47.13 44.07
C ASP A 2 -23.97 -46.41 45.33
N LEU A 3 -23.77 -45.09 45.37
CA LEU A 3 -24.32 -44.23 46.41
C LEU A 3 -25.83 -44.14 46.20
N ASN A 4 -26.60 -44.64 47.17
CA ASN A 4 -28.05 -44.53 47.17
C ASN A 4 -28.46 -43.08 47.49
N VAL A 5 -28.70 -42.30 46.44
CA VAL A 5 -28.93 -40.84 46.50
C VAL A 5 -30.14 -40.47 47.38
N GLU A 6 -31.09 -41.40 47.56
CA GLU A 6 -32.29 -41.21 48.40
C GLU A 6 -32.01 -41.17 49.92
N GLN A 7 -30.83 -41.64 50.37
CA GLN A 7 -30.45 -41.63 51.79
C GLN A 7 -29.57 -40.43 52.20
N VAL A 8 -29.23 -39.54 51.25
CA VAL A 8 -28.39 -38.38 51.53
C VAL A 8 -29.25 -37.24 52.09
N PRO A 9 -28.89 -36.63 53.25
CA PRO A 9 -29.63 -35.49 53.80
C PRO A 9 -29.75 -34.34 52.80
N LYS A 10 -30.92 -33.69 52.73
CA LYS A 10 -31.19 -32.57 51.79
C LYS A 10 -30.18 -31.43 51.92
N GLU A 11 -29.69 -31.16 53.12
CA GLU A 11 -28.67 -30.13 53.38
C GLU A 11 -27.34 -30.46 52.69
N VAL A 12 -26.91 -31.73 52.75
CA VAL A 12 -25.70 -32.23 52.10
C VAL A 12 -25.86 -32.24 50.57
N LEU A 13 -27.05 -32.58 50.07
CA LEU A 13 -27.35 -32.47 48.63
C LEU A 13 -27.29 -31.02 48.16
N ASN A 14 -27.88 -30.08 48.90
CA ASN A 14 -27.85 -28.65 48.56
C ASN A 14 -26.42 -28.09 48.58
N GLU A 15 -25.62 -28.44 49.60
CA GLU A 15 -24.22 -28.05 49.68
C GLU A 15 -23.40 -28.64 48.53
N TYR A 16 -23.63 -29.92 48.18
CA TYR A 16 -23.02 -30.55 47.02
C TYR A 16 -23.37 -29.83 45.71
N PHE A 17 -24.64 -29.49 45.48
CA PHE A 17 -25.06 -28.75 44.30
C PHE A 17 -24.40 -27.36 44.23
N LEU A 18 -24.33 -26.63 45.35
CA LEU A 18 -23.68 -25.32 45.42
C LEU A 18 -22.18 -25.42 45.11
N LEU A 19 -21.49 -26.43 45.66
CA LEU A 19 -20.07 -26.66 45.41
C LEU A 19 -19.80 -27.12 43.98
N ALA A 20 -20.69 -27.92 43.40
CA ALA A 20 -20.60 -28.37 42.01
C ALA A 20 -20.76 -27.19 41.02
N ASP A 21 -21.77 -26.35 41.23
CA ASP A 21 -22.00 -25.12 40.46
C ASP A 21 -20.83 -24.14 40.59
N ARG A 22 -20.28 -24.01 41.81
CA ARG A 22 -19.08 -23.20 42.04
C ARG A 22 -17.86 -23.76 41.33
N LEU A 23 -17.67 -25.08 41.33
CA LEU A 23 -16.56 -25.74 40.64
C LEU A 23 -16.68 -25.58 39.12
N GLU A 24 -17.89 -25.67 38.56
CA GLU A 24 -18.13 -25.44 37.14
C GLU A 24 -17.82 -23.99 36.76
N SER A 25 -18.29 -23.03 37.56
CA SER A 25 -17.97 -21.60 37.38
C SER A 25 -16.46 -21.31 37.42
N LEU A 26 -15.72 -21.97 38.32
CA LEU A 26 -14.26 -21.84 38.40
C LEU A 26 -13.56 -22.43 37.17
N LYS A 27 -14.03 -23.59 36.66
CA LYS A 27 -13.48 -24.18 35.44
C LYS A 27 -13.69 -23.29 34.21
N ASP A 28 -14.86 -22.66 34.11
CA ASP A 28 -15.15 -21.74 33.00
C ASP A 28 -14.33 -20.46 33.11
N GLN A 29 -14.11 -19.98 34.34
CA GLN A 29 -13.18 -18.89 34.62
C GLN A 29 -11.76 -19.24 34.19
N ASP A 30 -11.22 -20.39 34.61
CA ASP A 30 -9.87 -20.83 34.27
C ASP A 30 -9.68 -20.94 32.76
N LYS A 31 -10.65 -21.53 32.04
CA LYS A 31 -10.64 -21.59 30.58
C LYS A 31 -10.58 -20.21 29.94
N CYS A 32 -11.40 -19.25 30.39
CA CYS A 32 -11.36 -17.89 29.86
C CYS A 32 -10.05 -17.17 30.19
N GLN A 33 -9.38 -17.51 31.28
CA GLN A 33 -8.07 -16.95 31.62
C GLN A 33 -6.93 -17.56 30.78
N GLU A 34 -7.03 -18.85 30.43
CA GLU A 34 -6.00 -19.56 29.68
C GLU A 34 -6.17 -19.42 28.16
N GLU A 35 -7.41 -19.42 27.68
CA GLU A 35 -7.77 -19.42 26.28
C GLU A 35 -8.43 -18.11 25.85
N PHE A 36 -7.78 -17.41 24.91
CA PHE A 36 -8.25 -16.11 24.43
C PHE A 36 -9.61 -16.20 23.74
N LEU A 37 -9.84 -17.24 22.94
CA LEU A 37 -11.08 -17.35 22.17
C LEU A 37 -12.29 -17.64 23.05
N GLU A 38 -12.12 -18.40 24.13
CA GLU A 38 -13.20 -18.61 25.11
C GLU A 38 -13.57 -17.31 25.83
N PHE A 39 -12.58 -16.49 26.18
CA PHE A 39 -12.82 -15.14 26.68
C PHE A 39 -13.61 -14.29 25.68
N VAL A 40 -13.24 -14.31 24.39
CA VAL A 40 -13.97 -13.56 23.35
C VAL A 40 -15.44 -13.99 23.27
N ARG A 41 -15.72 -15.30 23.26
CA ARG A 41 -17.10 -15.81 23.21
C ARG A 41 -17.92 -15.36 24.41
N LEU A 42 -17.30 -15.29 25.59
CA LEU A 42 -17.97 -14.82 26.79
C LEU A 42 -18.36 -13.34 26.70
N VAL A 43 -17.41 -12.47 26.34
CA VAL A 43 -17.62 -11.01 26.38
C VAL A 43 -18.26 -10.45 25.11
N TRP A 44 -18.35 -11.26 24.05
CA TRP A 44 -19.04 -10.94 22.80
C TRP A 44 -19.99 -12.08 22.40
N PRO A 45 -21.19 -12.16 23.00
CA PRO A 45 -22.12 -13.27 22.77
C PRO A 45 -22.59 -13.43 21.31
N ASN A 46 -22.64 -12.33 20.55
CA ASN A 46 -23.03 -12.33 19.13
C ASN A 46 -21.81 -12.50 18.18
N PHE A 47 -20.67 -12.94 18.69
CA PHE A 47 -19.49 -13.18 17.89
C PHE A 47 -19.72 -14.37 16.95
N ILE A 48 -19.57 -14.12 15.65
CA ILE A 48 -19.62 -15.17 14.62
C ILE A 48 -18.20 -15.65 14.40
N GLU A 49 -17.88 -16.83 14.93
CA GLU A 49 -16.54 -17.41 14.79
C GLU A 49 -16.30 -17.89 13.35
N GLY A 50 -15.04 -17.83 12.92
CA GLY A 50 -14.57 -18.36 11.64
C GLY A 50 -13.16 -18.91 11.80
N GLU A 51 -12.65 -19.61 10.79
CA GLU A 51 -11.34 -20.28 10.88
C GLU A 51 -10.19 -19.31 11.13
N HIS A 52 -10.16 -18.18 10.41
CA HIS A 52 -9.13 -17.14 10.58
C HIS A 52 -9.06 -16.61 12.02
N HIS A 53 -10.20 -16.49 12.72
CA HIS A 53 -10.22 -16.10 14.14
C HIS A 53 -9.47 -17.09 15.03
N ARG A 54 -9.62 -18.41 14.79
CA ARG A 54 -8.90 -19.45 15.54
C ARG A 54 -7.39 -19.36 15.30
N ILE A 55 -7.00 -19.10 14.05
CA ILE A 55 -5.59 -18.93 13.67
C ILE A 55 -4.99 -17.72 14.40
N ILE A 56 -5.66 -16.57 14.35
CA ILE A 56 -5.24 -15.34 15.02
C ILE A 56 -5.17 -15.53 16.54
N ALA A 57 -6.20 -16.16 17.13
CA ALA A 57 -6.23 -16.44 18.56
C ALA A 57 -5.02 -17.27 19.01
N LYS A 58 -4.62 -18.29 18.23
CA LYS A 58 -3.40 -19.06 18.51
C LYS A 58 -2.14 -18.20 18.48
N LYS A 59 -2.02 -17.27 17.51
CA LYS A 59 -0.86 -16.35 17.45
C LYS A 59 -0.85 -15.39 18.63
N PHE A 60 -2.00 -14.85 19.00
CA PHE A 60 -2.16 -13.96 20.16
C PHE A 60 -1.82 -14.67 21.48
N GLN A 61 -2.20 -15.95 21.63
CA GLN A 61 -1.75 -16.76 22.78
C GLN A 61 -0.24 -16.95 22.79
N ALA A 62 0.38 -17.22 21.65
CA ALA A 62 1.84 -17.30 21.54
C ALA A 62 2.53 -15.97 21.94
N VAL A 63 1.90 -14.83 21.63
CA VAL A 63 2.35 -13.51 22.11
C VAL A 63 2.21 -13.38 23.63
N ALA A 64 1.05 -13.76 24.18
CA ALA A 64 0.80 -13.69 25.62
C ALA A 64 1.79 -14.55 26.46
N GLU A 65 2.16 -15.71 25.92
CA GLU A 65 3.15 -16.63 26.48
C GLU A 65 4.61 -16.19 26.27
N GLY A 66 4.85 -15.14 25.48
CA GLY A 66 6.19 -14.62 25.18
C GLY A 66 6.96 -15.44 24.14
N LYS A 67 6.31 -16.40 23.47
CA LYS A 67 6.88 -17.23 22.40
C LYS A 67 6.97 -16.48 21.07
N LEU A 68 6.04 -15.54 20.84
CA LEU A 68 6.00 -14.69 19.65
C LEU A 68 6.11 -13.22 20.04
N LYS A 69 7.05 -12.48 19.44
CA LYS A 69 7.31 -11.07 19.80
C LYS A 69 7.05 -10.07 18.68
N ARG A 70 6.90 -10.53 17.44
CA ARG A 70 6.73 -9.69 16.25
C ARG A 70 5.71 -10.37 15.36
N LEU A 71 4.50 -9.84 15.38
CA LEU A 71 3.38 -10.39 14.64
C LEU A 71 2.82 -9.32 13.70
N ILE A 72 2.69 -9.66 12.43
CA ILE A 72 1.91 -8.89 11.46
C ILE A 72 0.66 -9.71 11.12
N VAL A 73 -0.51 -9.09 11.19
CA VAL A 73 -1.76 -9.65 10.70
C VAL A 73 -2.33 -8.75 9.61
N ASN A 74 -2.32 -9.22 8.37
CA ASN A 74 -2.92 -8.54 7.23
C ASN A 74 -4.24 -9.18 6.87
N MET A 75 -5.29 -8.37 6.80
CA MET A 75 -6.65 -8.87 6.63
C MET A 75 -7.56 -7.81 6.02
N PRO A 76 -8.56 -8.22 5.21
CA PRO A 76 -9.53 -7.32 4.61
C PRO A 76 -10.30 -6.47 5.63
N PRO A 77 -10.84 -5.32 5.20
CA PRO A 77 -11.79 -4.55 5.98
C PRO A 77 -12.97 -5.43 6.44
N ARG A 78 -13.57 -5.11 7.58
CA ARG A 78 -14.77 -5.80 8.11
C ARG A 78 -14.59 -7.30 8.43
N HIS A 79 -13.37 -7.72 8.76
CA HIS A 79 -13.06 -9.07 9.24
C HIS A 79 -12.51 -9.05 10.69
N THR A 80 -13.10 -8.21 11.55
CA THR A 80 -12.84 -8.11 13.01
C THR A 80 -11.40 -7.85 13.48
N LYS A 81 -10.43 -7.67 12.58
CA LYS A 81 -8.99 -7.50 12.89
C LYS A 81 -8.70 -6.54 14.06
N SER A 82 -9.28 -5.34 14.00
CA SER A 82 -9.11 -4.30 15.02
C SER A 82 -9.84 -4.63 16.33
N GLU A 83 -11.02 -5.25 16.26
CA GLU A 83 -11.74 -5.69 17.48
C GLU A 83 -10.92 -6.71 18.27
N PHE A 84 -10.28 -7.65 17.56
CA PHE A 84 -9.42 -8.66 18.15
C PHE A 84 -8.13 -8.06 18.71
N ALA A 85 -7.37 -7.33 17.88
CA ALA A 85 -6.02 -6.87 18.25
C ALA A 85 -6.02 -5.65 19.17
N SER A 86 -6.95 -4.71 18.99
CA SER A 86 -6.94 -3.39 19.64
C SER A 86 -7.90 -3.25 20.80
N TYR A 87 -8.73 -4.27 21.06
CA TYR A 87 -9.71 -4.23 22.14
C TYR A 87 -9.70 -5.51 22.97
N LEU A 88 -10.04 -6.65 22.37
CA LEU A 88 -10.26 -7.89 23.13
C LEU A 88 -8.95 -8.50 23.63
N PHE A 89 -7.94 -8.58 22.77
CA PHE A 89 -6.64 -9.13 23.14
C PHE A 89 -5.92 -8.34 24.26
N PRO A 90 -5.76 -7.01 24.16
CA PRO A 90 -5.13 -6.25 25.23
C PRO A 90 -5.93 -6.28 26.54
N ALA A 91 -7.27 -6.31 26.48
CA ALA A 91 -8.11 -6.50 27.66
C ALA A 91 -7.87 -7.86 28.31
N TRP A 92 -7.85 -8.94 27.53
CA TRP A 92 -7.57 -10.27 28.05
C TRP A 92 -6.16 -10.36 28.64
N LEU A 93 -5.17 -9.79 27.95
CA LEU A 93 -3.77 -9.87 28.37
C LEU A 93 -3.52 -9.10 29.67
N ILE A 94 -4.10 -7.91 29.84
CA ILE A 94 -3.97 -7.16 31.10
C ILE A 94 -4.69 -7.86 32.26
N GLY A 95 -5.79 -8.56 32.00
CA GLY A 95 -6.45 -9.40 32.99
C GLY A 95 -5.56 -10.51 33.54
N ARG A 96 -4.67 -11.05 32.69
CA ARG A 96 -3.67 -12.07 33.06
C ARG A 96 -2.39 -11.49 33.64
N LYS A 97 -1.98 -10.32 33.17
CA LYS A 97 -0.77 -9.60 33.58
C LYS A 97 -1.14 -8.15 33.95
N PRO A 98 -1.61 -7.92 35.18
CA PRO A 98 -2.15 -6.62 35.58
C PRO A 98 -1.12 -5.48 35.59
N ASP A 99 0.17 -5.79 35.61
CA ASP A 99 1.29 -4.85 35.59
C ASP A 99 1.78 -4.47 34.18
N LEU A 100 1.13 -4.98 33.12
CA LEU A 100 1.55 -4.80 31.74
C LEU A 100 1.38 -3.36 31.23
N LYS A 101 2.38 -2.86 30.50
CA LYS A 101 2.32 -1.56 29.81
C LYS A 101 2.03 -1.71 28.33
N ILE A 102 0.89 -1.18 27.90
CA ILE A 102 0.39 -1.24 26.53
C ILE A 102 0.45 0.16 25.93
N ILE A 103 1.15 0.28 24.79
CA ILE A 103 1.00 1.42 23.89
C ILE A 103 0.17 0.96 22.70
N GLN A 104 -0.92 1.68 22.44
CA GLN A 104 -1.77 1.43 21.29
C GLN A 104 -1.76 2.62 20.36
N THR A 105 -1.50 2.34 19.09
CA THR A 105 -1.44 3.34 18.03
C THR A 105 -2.35 2.97 16.90
N THR A 106 -2.99 3.98 16.31
CA THR A 106 -3.75 3.84 15.06
C THR A 106 -3.46 5.04 14.17
N HIS A 107 -3.91 5.05 12.91
CA HIS A 107 -3.74 6.24 12.05
C HIS A 107 -4.17 7.54 12.75
N THR A 108 -5.27 7.53 13.53
CA THR A 108 -5.71 8.72 14.30
C THR A 108 -5.64 8.50 15.82
N GLY A 109 -5.30 9.56 16.57
CA GLY A 109 -5.35 9.49 18.03
C GLY A 109 -6.76 9.22 18.57
N GLU A 110 -7.79 9.74 17.92
CA GLU A 110 -9.19 9.55 18.35
C GLU A 110 -9.62 8.07 18.31
N LEU A 111 -9.25 7.34 17.26
CA LEU A 111 -9.59 5.92 17.14
C LEU A 111 -8.85 5.09 18.21
N ALA A 112 -7.58 5.38 18.48
CA ALA A 112 -6.83 4.75 19.56
C ALA A 112 -7.49 5.01 20.94
N VAL A 113 -7.94 6.24 21.19
CA VAL A 113 -8.67 6.61 22.42
C VAL A 113 -10.02 5.88 22.53
N ARG A 114 -10.70 5.66 21.40
CA ARG A 114 -11.97 4.91 21.36
C ARG A 114 -11.76 3.47 21.83
N PHE A 115 -10.72 2.80 21.36
CA PHE A 115 -10.38 1.45 21.83
C PHE A 115 -10.03 1.43 23.32
N GLY A 116 -9.26 2.39 23.80
CA GLY A 116 -8.98 2.54 25.23
C GLY A 116 -10.24 2.69 26.07
N ARG A 117 -11.24 3.44 25.57
CA ARG A 117 -12.57 3.53 26.20
C ARG A 117 -13.29 2.18 26.20
N LYS A 118 -13.28 1.44 25.09
CA LYS A 118 -13.92 0.11 25.01
C LYS A 118 -13.31 -0.84 26.02
N MET A 119 -11.98 -0.92 26.06
CA MET A 119 -11.22 -1.77 26.98
C MET A 119 -11.53 -1.41 28.44
N ARG A 120 -11.48 -0.13 28.78
CA ARG A 120 -11.85 0.36 30.12
C ARG A 120 -13.27 -0.04 30.51
N ASN A 121 -14.25 0.15 29.61
CA ASN A 121 -15.63 -0.23 29.86
C ASN A 121 -15.82 -1.74 30.02
N LEU A 122 -15.07 -2.54 29.25
CA LEU A 122 -15.07 -3.99 29.38
C LEU A 122 -14.50 -4.42 30.73
N MET A 123 -13.39 -3.81 31.17
CA MET A 123 -12.79 -4.09 32.48
C MET A 123 -13.72 -3.74 33.66
N ASP A 124 -14.60 -2.75 33.49
CA ASP A 124 -15.64 -2.40 34.46
C ASP A 124 -16.91 -3.30 34.36
N SER A 125 -16.96 -4.27 33.44
CA SER A 125 -18.12 -5.16 33.26
C SER A 125 -18.12 -6.36 34.21
N ALA A 126 -19.32 -6.86 34.52
CA ALA A 126 -19.49 -8.03 35.38
C ALA A 126 -18.87 -9.31 34.79
N ASP A 127 -18.94 -9.50 33.47
CA ASP A 127 -18.32 -10.66 32.82
C ASP A 127 -16.80 -10.62 32.92
N TYR A 128 -16.19 -9.45 32.76
CA TYR A 128 -14.75 -9.30 32.94
C TYR A 128 -14.34 -9.49 34.41
N GLU A 129 -15.07 -8.89 35.36
CA GLU A 129 -14.78 -9.06 36.80
C GLU A 129 -14.94 -10.53 37.23
N ARG A 130 -15.88 -11.27 36.62
CA ARG A 130 -16.03 -12.72 36.84
C ARG A 130 -14.79 -13.49 36.38
N VAL A 131 -14.19 -13.13 35.25
CA VAL A 131 -12.99 -13.80 34.74
C VAL A 131 -11.73 -13.35 35.49
N PHE A 132 -11.54 -12.04 35.67
CA PHE A 132 -10.33 -11.42 36.24
C PHE A 132 -10.64 -10.59 37.51
N PRO A 133 -11.10 -11.19 38.61
CA PRO A 133 -11.57 -10.45 39.80
C PRO A 133 -10.49 -9.62 40.49
N GLN A 134 -9.23 -9.95 40.26
CA GLN A 134 -8.08 -9.26 40.85
C GLN A 134 -7.60 -8.06 40.04
N THR A 135 -7.96 -7.96 38.75
CA THR A 135 -7.48 -6.88 37.88
C THR A 135 -8.45 -5.71 37.92
N LYS A 136 -8.06 -4.59 38.56
CA LYS A 136 -8.94 -3.43 38.70
C LYS A 136 -8.28 -2.14 38.22
N LEU A 137 -9.08 -1.30 37.59
CA LEU A 137 -8.66 0.03 37.16
C LEU A 137 -8.42 0.93 38.38
N ARG A 138 -7.34 1.69 38.33
CA ARG A 138 -6.99 2.67 39.34
C ARG A 138 -8.00 3.81 39.37
N ALA A 139 -8.40 4.23 40.58
CA ALA A 139 -9.51 5.17 40.75
C ALA A 139 -9.23 6.59 40.19
N ASP A 140 -7.97 7.03 40.27
CA ASP A 140 -7.49 8.37 39.93
C ASP A 140 -7.13 8.54 38.44
N THR A 141 -6.94 7.44 37.70
CA THR A 141 -6.37 7.46 36.35
C THR A 141 -7.24 6.66 35.38
N LYS A 142 -8.38 7.24 34.98
CA LYS A 142 -9.43 6.58 34.15
C LYS A 142 -9.74 7.27 32.82
N ALA A 143 -8.84 8.12 32.31
CA ALA A 143 -9.08 8.79 31.03
C ALA A 143 -9.11 7.77 29.89
N ALA A 144 -9.99 7.95 28.90
CA ALA A 144 -10.15 7.00 27.80
C ALA A 144 -8.84 6.75 27.01
N GLY A 145 -8.01 7.77 26.85
CA GLY A 145 -6.71 7.67 26.18
C GLY A 145 -5.54 7.30 27.09
N ARG A 146 -5.75 7.28 28.41
CA ARG A 146 -4.74 6.93 29.40
C ARG A 146 -5.38 6.47 30.70
N TRP A 147 -5.12 5.22 31.05
CA TRP A 147 -5.57 4.67 32.33
C TRP A 147 -4.55 3.66 32.86
N GLU A 148 -4.64 3.40 34.17
CA GLU A 148 -3.71 2.52 34.89
C GLU A 148 -4.50 1.47 35.67
N THR A 149 -3.89 0.31 35.92
CA THR A 149 -4.40 -0.69 36.88
C THR A 149 -3.84 -0.40 38.28
N ASN A 150 -4.40 -1.03 39.31
CA ASN A 150 -3.86 -0.91 40.67
C ASN A 150 -2.48 -1.57 40.82
N GLU A 151 -2.17 -2.52 39.95
CA GLU A 151 -0.97 -3.33 39.96
C GLU A 151 0.18 -2.70 39.14
N GLY A 152 -0.04 -1.51 38.57
CA GLY A 152 0.99 -0.72 37.87
C GLY A 152 1.04 -0.89 36.35
N GLY A 153 0.07 -1.60 35.79
CA GLY A 153 -0.16 -1.66 34.35
C GLY A 153 -0.66 -0.33 33.82
N GLU A 154 -0.37 -0.06 32.55
CA GLU A 154 -0.68 1.21 31.91
C GLU A 154 -1.18 0.98 30.50
N TYR A 155 -2.22 1.72 30.11
CA TYR A 155 -2.65 1.83 28.72
C TYR A 155 -2.44 3.26 28.25
N TYR A 156 -1.83 3.42 27.08
CA TYR A 156 -1.63 4.71 26.44
C TYR A 156 -2.01 4.67 24.96
N ALA A 157 -2.91 5.56 24.57
CA ALA A 157 -3.37 5.68 23.19
C ALA A 157 -2.70 6.84 22.47
N SER A 158 -2.23 6.62 21.24
CA SER A 158 -1.66 7.67 20.38
C SER A 158 -2.05 7.49 18.91
N GLY A 159 -1.93 8.56 18.13
CA GLY A 159 -2.03 8.50 16.66
C GLY A 159 -0.66 8.31 16.02
N VAL A 160 -0.64 7.95 14.74
CA VAL A 160 0.58 8.04 13.92
C VAL A 160 1.06 9.50 13.89
N GLY A 161 2.36 9.71 14.06
CA GLY A 161 2.96 11.04 14.25
C GLY A 161 2.76 11.66 15.65
N GLY A 162 1.94 11.05 16.51
CA GLY A 162 1.74 11.50 17.89
C GLY A 162 2.96 11.22 18.77
N ALA A 163 3.24 12.11 19.72
CA ALA A 163 4.35 11.96 20.65
C ALA A 163 4.10 10.80 21.65
N ILE A 164 5.05 9.86 21.72
CA ILE A 164 5.03 8.71 22.66
C ILE A 164 6.24 8.79 23.63
N THR A 165 6.78 9.98 23.84
CA THR A 165 8.03 10.18 24.58
C THR A 165 7.87 9.87 26.07
N GLY A 166 8.90 9.27 26.68
CA GLY A 166 8.98 9.03 28.13
C GLY A 166 8.20 7.82 28.66
N ARG A 167 7.66 6.95 27.79
CA ARG A 167 6.86 5.77 28.18
C ARG A 167 7.50 4.48 27.65
N GLY A 168 7.52 3.44 28.48
CA GLY A 168 7.93 2.09 28.06
C GLY A 168 6.71 1.23 27.75
N ALA A 169 6.80 0.33 26.78
CA ALA A 169 5.76 -0.65 26.48
C ALA A 169 6.30 -2.09 26.53
N ASP A 170 5.51 -2.98 27.13
CA ASP A 170 5.67 -4.43 27.03
C ASP A 170 4.90 -4.98 25.82
N LEU A 171 3.81 -4.30 25.43
CA LEU A 171 3.07 -4.58 24.21
C LEU A 171 2.84 -3.28 23.43
N LEU A 172 3.30 -3.26 22.18
CA LEU A 172 2.98 -2.23 21.21
C LEU A 172 1.98 -2.76 20.18
N ILE A 173 0.81 -2.13 20.09
CA ILE A 173 -0.23 -2.48 19.12
C ILE A 173 -0.33 -1.35 18.11
N ILE A 174 -0.16 -1.68 16.84
CA ILE A 174 -0.28 -0.74 15.72
C ILE A 174 -1.43 -1.24 14.85
N ASP A 175 -2.52 -0.48 14.79
CA ASP A 175 -3.75 -0.88 14.09
C ASP A 175 -4.11 0.12 13.00
N ASP A 176 -4.09 -0.34 11.74
CA ASP A 176 -4.29 0.44 10.52
C ASP A 176 -3.56 1.80 10.61
N PRO A 177 -2.22 1.84 10.52
CA PRO A 177 -1.44 3.07 10.65
C PRO A 177 -1.57 4.01 9.43
N HIS A 178 -2.18 3.53 8.34
CA HIS A 178 -2.35 4.27 7.10
C HIS A 178 -3.81 4.58 6.84
N SER A 179 -4.07 5.77 6.31
CA SER A 179 -5.36 6.17 5.77
C SER A 179 -5.43 6.01 4.25
N GLU A 180 -6.65 6.15 3.72
CA GLU A 180 -6.85 6.21 2.27
C GLU A 180 -6.12 7.40 1.63
N GLN A 181 -5.95 8.50 2.37
CA GLN A 181 -5.21 9.67 1.87
C GLN A 181 -3.71 9.40 1.83
N ASP A 182 -3.17 8.65 2.79
CA ASP A 182 -1.75 8.28 2.81
C ASP A 182 -1.39 7.40 1.62
N ALA A 183 -2.31 6.53 1.19
CA ALA A 183 -2.11 5.67 0.03
C ALA A 183 -1.91 6.44 -1.29
N LEU A 184 -2.35 7.69 -1.34
CA LEU A 184 -2.18 8.57 -2.51
C LEU A 184 -0.86 9.36 -2.46
N SER A 185 -0.09 9.25 -1.37
CA SER A 185 1.13 10.03 -1.14
C SER A 185 2.29 9.13 -0.72
N PRO A 186 3.28 8.89 -1.60
CA PRO A 186 4.47 8.11 -1.24
C PRO A 186 5.17 8.62 0.02
N ASN A 187 5.24 9.95 0.19
CA ASN A 187 5.84 10.58 1.37
C ASN A 187 5.11 10.22 2.68
N ALA A 188 3.78 10.00 2.64
CA ALA A 188 3.03 9.65 3.85
C ALA A 188 3.40 8.24 4.35
N MET A 189 3.63 7.31 3.42
CA MET A 189 4.07 5.95 3.72
C MET A 189 5.47 5.95 4.36
N ASP A 190 6.40 6.74 3.81
CA ASP A 190 7.75 6.88 4.35
C ASP A 190 7.74 7.54 5.74
N ASN A 191 6.91 8.58 5.93
CA ASN A 191 6.74 9.23 7.23
C ASN A 191 6.21 8.28 8.30
N ALA A 192 5.29 7.36 7.95
CA ALA A 192 4.79 6.36 8.89
C ALA A 192 5.89 5.36 9.29
N TYR A 193 6.77 4.98 8.37
CA TYR A 193 7.91 4.14 8.68
C TYR A 193 8.97 4.86 9.53
N GLU A 194 9.27 6.12 9.23
CA GLU A 194 10.13 6.96 10.07
C GLU A 194 9.55 7.14 11.47
N TRP A 195 8.24 7.41 11.57
CA TRP A 195 7.54 7.47 12.85
C TRP A 195 7.70 6.17 13.63
N TYR A 196 7.49 5.01 13.01
CA TYR A 196 7.66 3.70 13.65
C TYR A 196 9.06 3.51 14.23
N THR A 197 10.11 3.77 13.42
CA THR A 197 11.51 3.51 13.78
C THR A 197 12.06 4.53 14.79
N SER A 198 11.62 5.78 14.72
CA SER A 198 12.07 6.87 15.61
C SER A 198 11.24 6.96 16.91
N GLY A 199 10.00 6.50 16.89
CA GLY A 199 9.05 6.66 17.99
C GLY A 199 8.71 5.33 18.68
N PRO A 200 7.59 4.67 18.31
CA PRO A 200 7.06 3.50 19.00
C PRO A 200 8.06 2.38 19.21
N ARG A 201 8.89 2.05 18.20
CA ARG A 201 9.83 0.93 18.30
C ARG A 201 10.91 1.13 19.37
N GLN A 202 11.31 2.37 19.63
CA GLN A 202 12.30 2.70 20.66
C GLN A 202 11.71 2.68 22.09
N ARG A 203 10.38 2.65 22.21
CA ARG A 203 9.67 2.57 23.50
C ARG A 203 9.47 1.15 23.98
N LEU A 204 9.71 0.17 23.11
CA LEU A 204 9.53 -1.24 23.46
C LEU A 204 10.62 -1.71 24.41
N GLN A 205 10.21 -2.29 25.55
CA GLN A 205 11.11 -2.84 26.55
C GLN A 205 11.75 -4.17 26.08
N PRO A 206 12.88 -4.60 26.68
CA PRO A 206 13.44 -5.91 26.43
C PRO A 206 12.40 -7.01 26.68
N GLY A 207 12.20 -7.88 25.68
CA GLY A 207 11.18 -8.94 25.74
C GLY A 207 9.78 -8.50 25.31
N GLY A 208 9.55 -7.21 25.08
CA GLY A 208 8.26 -6.69 24.61
C GLY A 208 7.88 -7.18 23.21
N ALA A 209 6.58 -7.21 22.96
CA ALA A 209 5.99 -7.67 21.72
C ALA A 209 5.41 -6.52 20.90
N ILE A 210 5.41 -6.67 19.57
CA ILE A 210 4.74 -5.77 18.64
C ILE A 210 3.72 -6.58 17.84
N ILE A 211 2.49 -6.07 17.80
CA ILE A 211 1.43 -6.56 16.93
C ILE A 211 1.09 -5.43 15.96
N LEU A 212 1.36 -5.65 14.68
CA LEU A 212 0.86 -4.81 13.59
C LEU A 212 -0.36 -5.51 12.99
N VAL A 213 -1.52 -4.88 13.05
CA VAL A 213 -2.68 -5.31 12.27
C VAL A 213 -3.05 -4.23 11.28
N MET A 214 -3.18 -4.60 10.00
CA MET A 214 -3.60 -3.63 9.01
C MET A 214 -4.15 -4.25 7.74
N THR A 215 -4.91 -3.45 7.01
CA THR A 215 -5.24 -3.71 5.61
C THR A 215 -4.05 -3.26 4.75
N ARG A 216 -3.60 -4.08 3.78
CA ARG A 216 -2.50 -3.67 2.89
C ARG A 216 -2.93 -2.54 1.96
N TRP A 217 -2.02 -1.60 1.70
CA TRP A 217 -2.24 -0.44 0.84
C TRP A 217 -1.30 -0.42 -0.36
N SER A 218 -0.03 -0.73 -0.14
CA SER A 218 1.00 -0.70 -1.19
C SER A 218 2.21 -1.53 -0.76
N VAL A 219 3.16 -1.73 -1.67
CA VAL A 219 4.46 -2.33 -1.30
C VAL A 219 5.29 -1.43 -0.37
N LYS A 220 4.98 -0.13 -0.29
CA LYS A 220 5.64 0.86 0.59
C LYS A 220 4.93 1.05 1.92
N ASP A 221 3.81 0.37 2.15
CA ASP A 221 3.12 0.43 3.43
C ASP A 221 3.97 -0.11 4.59
N LEU A 222 3.50 0.06 5.82
CA LEU A 222 4.32 -0.25 7.00
C LEU A 222 4.68 -1.74 7.05
N THR A 223 3.77 -2.61 6.62
CA THR A 223 4.06 -4.05 6.49
C THR A 223 5.17 -4.27 5.46
N GLY A 224 5.05 -3.69 4.26
CA GLY A 224 6.06 -3.80 3.21
C GLY A 224 7.45 -3.34 3.65
N GLN A 225 7.52 -2.19 4.33
CA GLN A 225 8.79 -1.66 4.86
C GLN A 225 9.39 -2.54 5.95
N LEU A 226 8.58 -3.07 6.87
CA LEU A 226 9.05 -4.00 7.90
C LEU A 226 9.55 -5.33 7.32
N ILE A 227 8.88 -5.83 6.27
CA ILE A 227 9.33 -7.02 5.54
C ILE A 227 10.68 -6.77 4.85
N LYS A 228 10.84 -5.60 4.22
CA LYS A 228 12.11 -5.20 3.60
C LYS A 228 13.23 -5.07 4.64
N ALA A 229 12.93 -4.43 5.77
CA ALA A 229 13.88 -4.24 6.86
C ALA A 229 14.33 -5.57 7.49
N GLN A 230 13.43 -6.54 7.67
CA GLN A 230 13.82 -7.84 8.25
C GLN A 230 14.72 -8.68 7.33
N ALA A 231 14.72 -8.38 6.03
CA ALA A 231 15.58 -9.03 5.04
C ALA A 231 16.96 -8.38 4.93
N SER A 232 17.13 -7.15 5.43
CA SER A 232 18.39 -6.40 5.30
C SER A 232 19.48 -6.82 6.29
N ASP A 233 19.12 -7.39 7.44
CA ASP A 233 20.07 -7.79 8.49
C ASP A 233 19.50 -8.96 9.31
N ASP A 234 20.32 -9.98 9.60
CA ASP A 234 19.91 -11.16 10.36
C ASP A 234 19.55 -10.85 11.82
N MET A 235 20.08 -9.76 12.40
CA MET A 235 19.82 -9.30 13.76
C MET A 235 18.58 -8.40 13.87
N SER A 236 17.93 -8.09 12.75
CA SER A 236 16.71 -7.30 12.72
C SER A 236 15.51 -8.04 13.35
N ASP A 237 14.43 -7.30 13.60
CA ASP A 237 13.19 -7.91 14.09
C ASP A 237 12.66 -8.93 13.06
N ARG A 238 12.51 -10.19 13.49
CA ARG A 238 11.95 -11.27 12.66
C ARG A 238 10.44 -11.34 12.83
N TRP A 239 9.71 -11.00 11.78
CA TRP A 239 8.24 -10.94 11.82
C TRP A 239 7.61 -12.25 11.41
N GLU A 240 6.67 -12.72 12.21
CA GLU A 240 5.72 -13.73 11.76
C GLU A 240 4.53 -13.03 11.12
N ILE A 241 4.25 -13.38 9.86
CA ILE A 241 3.25 -12.71 9.04
C ILE A 241 2.09 -13.69 8.83
N VAL A 242 0.88 -13.23 9.12
CA VAL A 242 -0.36 -13.95 8.85
C VAL A 242 -1.21 -13.09 7.93
N GLU A 243 -1.38 -13.56 6.69
CA GLU A 243 -2.14 -12.84 5.67
C GLU A 243 -3.41 -13.64 5.31
N PHE A 244 -4.52 -12.92 5.24
CA PHE A 244 -5.84 -13.48 4.93
C PHE A 244 -6.42 -12.75 3.71
N PRO A 245 -6.34 -13.33 2.49
CA PRO A 245 -7.10 -12.79 1.36
C PRO A 245 -8.61 -13.00 1.60
N ALA A 246 -9.44 -12.07 1.12
CA ALA A 246 -10.90 -12.17 1.27
C ALA A 246 -11.47 -13.43 0.63
N ILE A 247 -10.89 -13.86 -0.49
CA ILE A 247 -11.15 -15.13 -1.15
C ILE A 247 -9.86 -15.95 -1.08
N MET A 248 -9.93 -17.12 -0.46
CA MET A 248 -8.81 -18.03 -0.25
C MET A 248 -8.48 -18.80 -1.54
N PRO A 249 -7.30 -19.44 -1.67
CA PRO A 249 -6.93 -20.19 -2.88
C PRO A 249 -7.86 -21.35 -3.25
N ASN A 250 -8.68 -21.82 -2.31
CA ASN A 250 -9.74 -22.81 -2.54
C ASN A 250 -11.06 -22.18 -3.03
N GLU A 251 -11.05 -20.90 -3.41
CA GLU A 251 -12.18 -20.10 -3.89
C GLU A 251 -13.29 -19.85 -2.85
N GLU A 252 -13.03 -20.17 -1.57
CA GLU A 252 -13.95 -19.88 -0.47
C GLU A 252 -13.66 -18.52 0.15
N ALA A 253 -14.68 -17.87 0.70
CA ALA A 253 -14.50 -16.69 1.52
C ALA A 253 -13.67 -17.04 2.77
N VAL A 254 -12.81 -16.12 3.23
CA VAL A 254 -12.03 -16.34 4.47
C VAL A 254 -12.90 -16.36 5.74
N TRP A 255 -14.11 -15.81 5.65
CA TRP A 255 -15.11 -15.83 6.70
C TRP A 255 -16.48 -16.22 6.14
N PRO A 256 -16.66 -17.50 5.75
CA PRO A 256 -17.87 -17.96 5.06
C PRO A 256 -19.12 -17.88 5.94
N GLU A 257 -18.96 -17.88 7.27
CA GLU A 257 -20.07 -17.71 8.23
C GLU A 257 -20.66 -16.29 8.23
N TYR A 258 -19.95 -15.29 7.68
CA TYR A 258 -20.40 -13.90 7.65
C TYR A 258 -20.47 -13.30 6.24
N TRP A 259 -19.45 -13.54 5.41
CA TRP A 259 -19.37 -13.05 4.02
C TRP A 259 -19.62 -14.18 3.04
N LYS A 260 -20.65 -14.04 2.19
CA LYS A 260 -20.82 -14.93 1.04
C LYS A 260 -19.87 -14.53 -0.08
N VAL A 261 -19.39 -15.51 -0.85
CA VAL A 261 -18.50 -15.26 -2.00
C VAL A 261 -19.13 -14.28 -2.99
N ASP A 262 -20.42 -14.42 -3.31
CA ASP A 262 -21.12 -13.50 -4.22
C ASP A 262 -21.13 -12.04 -3.73
N GLU A 263 -21.21 -11.82 -2.42
CA GLU A 263 -21.15 -10.48 -1.83
C GLU A 263 -19.75 -9.88 -1.97
N LEU A 264 -18.71 -10.71 -1.75
CA LEU A 264 -17.31 -10.32 -1.97
C LEU A 264 -17.05 -9.98 -3.45
N LEU A 265 -17.63 -10.74 -4.37
CA LEU A 265 -17.56 -10.44 -5.81
C LEU A 265 -18.29 -9.14 -6.17
N GLY A 266 -19.41 -8.84 -5.51
CA GLY A 266 -20.08 -7.54 -5.64
C GLY A 266 -19.20 -6.37 -5.18
N VAL A 267 -18.47 -6.54 -4.07
CA VAL A 267 -17.47 -5.56 -3.61
C VAL A 267 -16.33 -5.43 -4.63
N LYS A 268 -15.80 -6.56 -5.12
CA LYS A 268 -14.76 -6.58 -6.17
C LYS A 268 -15.17 -5.78 -7.39
N ALA A 269 -16.42 -5.92 -7.85
CA ALA A 269 -16.94 -5.19 -9.00
C ALA A 269 -17.06 -3.67 -8.77
N SER A 270 -17.11 -3.23 -7.51
CA SER A 270 -17.25 -1.82 -7.13
C SER A 270 -15.91 -1.12 -6.87
N LEU A 271 -14.81 -1.88 -6.84
CA LEU A 271 -13.47 -1.38 -6.54
C LEU A 271 -12.58 -1.45 -7.78
N SER A 272 -11.55 -0.59 -7.82
CA SER A 272 -10.48 -0.80 -8.78
C SER A 272 -9.73 -2.10 -8.46
N VAL A 273 -9.18 -2.74 -9.48
CA VAL A 273 -8.42 -4.01 -9.35
C VAL A 273 -7.29 -3.85 -8.33
N SER A 274 -6.55 -2.74 -8.40
CA SER A 274 -5.50 -2.41 -7.42
C SER A 274 -6.01 -2.31 -5.99
N LYS A 275 -7.11 -1.60 -5.74
CA LYS A 275 -7.71 -1.50 -4.39
C LYS A 275 -8.19 -2.86 -3.90
N TRP A 276 -8.77 -3.67 -4.78
CA TRP A 276 -9.19 -5.04 -4.44
C TRP A 276 -7.99 -5.92 -4.07
N ASN A 277 -6.95 -5.95 -4.90
CA ASN A 277 -5.81 -6.83 -4.67
C ASN A 277 -4.99 -6.41 -3.44
N ALA A 278 -4.75 -5.12 -3.25
CA ALA A 278 -4.12 -4.62 -2.05
C ALA A 278 -5.00 -4.87 -0.82
N GLN A 279 -6.20 -4.29 -0.76
CA GLN A 279 -6.95 -4.22 0.49
C GLN A 279 -7.75 -5.48 0.81
N TRP A 280 -8.22 -6.22 -0.19
CA TRP A 280 -9.04 -7.40 0.02
C TRP A 280 -8.23 -8.67 -0.10
N MET A 281 -7.34 -8.77 -1.10
CA MET A 281 -6.49 -9.95 -1.29
C MET A 281 -5.16 -9.90 -0.53
N GLN A 282 -4.84 -8.79 0.15
CA GLN A 282 -3.57 -8.57 0.86
C GLN A 282 -2.31 -8.65 -0.02
N ASN A 283 -2.46 -8.50 -1.34
CA ASN A 283 -1.39 -8.63 -2.31
C ASN A 283 -1.24 -7.34 -3.12
N PRO A 284 -0.68 -6.26 -2.54
CA PRO A 284 -0.38 -5.06 -3.29
C PRO A 284 0.75 -5.35 -4.29
N THR A 285 0.50 -5.13 -5.58
CA THR A 285 1.51 -5.22 -6.64
C THR A 285 1.95 -3.82 -7.06
N ALA A 286 3.22 -3.68 -7.45
CA ALA A 286 3.71 -2.43 -8.04
C ALA A 286 3.09 -2.17 -9.44
N GLU A 287 2.70 -3.23 -10.15
CA GLU A 287 2.16 -3.19 -11.51
C GLU A 287 0.70 -2.71 -11.61
N GLU A 288 -0.16 -2.96 -10.62
CA GLU A 288 -1.61 -2.71 -10.82
C GLU A 288 -2.06 -1.28 -10.52
N GLY A 289 -1.20 -0.48 -9.89
CA GLY A 289 -1.34 0.99 -9.85
C GLY A 289 -0.83 1.66 -11.13
N SER A 290 -0.29 0.88 -12.07
CA SER A 290 0.29 1.41 -13.28
C SER A 290 -0.74 2.04 -14.18
N LEU A 291 -0.50 3.29 -14.55
CA LEU A 291 -1.32 3.97 -15.55
C LEU A 291 -1.01 3.53 -16.98
N ILE A 292 0.15 2.89 -17.22
CA ILE A 292 0.56 2.35 -18.51
C ILE A 292 1.19 0.98 -18.31
N LYS A 293 0.45 -0.08 -18.62
CA LYS A 293 0.90 -1.45 -18.34
C LYS A 293 1.95 -1.97 -19.32
N ARG A 294 2.79 -2.90 -18.86
CA ARG A 294 3.79 -3.59 -19.69
C ARG A 294 3.15 -4.29 -20.88
N GLU A 295 2.01 -4.96 -20.68
CA GLU A 295 1.34 -5.72 -21.73
C GLU A 295 0.68 -4.86 -22.83
N TRP A 296 0.55 -3.55 -22.61
CA TRP A 296 -0.06 -2.65 -23.60
C TRP A 296 0.91 -2.28 -24.73
N TRP A 297 2.21 -2.42 -24.52
CA TRP A 297 3.23 -2.08 -25.51
C TRP A 297 3.30 -3.15 -26.60
N LYS A 298 3.11 -2.74 -27.87
CA LYS A 298 3.34 -3.63 -29.01
C LYS A 298 4.83 -3.78 -29.28
N ARG A 299 5.32 -5.01 -29.39
CA ARG A 299 6.73 -5.27 -29.69
C ARG A 299 6.98 -5.23 -31.20
N TRP A 300 8.01 -4.49 -31.60
CA TRP A 300 8.50 -4.44 -32.96
C TRP A 300 9.68 -5.41 -33.12
N GLU A 301 9.41 -6.56 -33.74
CA GLU A 301 10.35 -7.68 -33.86
C GLU A 301 11.32 -7.54 -35.05
N ARG A 302 11.13 -6.56 -35.94
CA ARG A 302 11.97 -6.38 -37.14
C ARG A 302 13.21 -5.57 -36.81
N GLU A 303 14.36 -5.95 -37.39
CA GLU A 303 15.62 -5.21 -37.21
C GLU A 303 15.57 -3.79 -37.79
N THR A 304 14.81 -3.61 -38.88
CA THR A 304 14.67 -2.32 -39.55
C THR A 304 13.49 -1.53 -38.99
N VAL A 305 13.70 -0.23 -38.79
CA VAL A 305 12.62 0.72 -38.48
C VAL A 305 11.66 0.84 -39.66
N PRO A 306 10.34 1.04 -39.42
CA PRO A 306 9.38 1.23 -40.49
C PRO A 306 9.61 2.57 -41.22
N GLY A 307 8.99 2.74 -42.39
CA GLY A 307 8.96 4.04 -43.07
C GLY A 307 8.25 5.08 -42.21
N LEU A 308 8.97 6.13 -41.81
CA LEU A 308 8.48 7.15 -40.89
C LEU A 308 7.94 8.35 -41.66
N GLU A 309 6.76 8.84 -41.26
CA GLU A 309 6.14 10.05 -41.82
C GLU A 309 6.48 11.30 -41.01
N TYR A 310 6.75 11.17 -39.71
CA TYR A 310 7.09 12.28 -38.84
C TYR A 310 7.88 11.81 -37.62
N ILE A 311 8.91 12.55 -37.23
CA ILE A 311 9.78 12.22 -36.09
C ILE A 311 9.77 13.35 -35.07
N ILE A 312 9.55 13.01 -33.81
CA ILE A 312 9.64 13.92 -32.67
C ILE A 312 10.69 13.44 -31.69
N GLN A 313 11.47 14.39 -31.17
CA GLN A 313 12.29 14.19 -29.98
C GLN A 313 11.69 14.94 -28.80
N SER A 314 11.59 14.29 -27.66
CA SER A 314 11.01 14.85 -26.43
C SER A 314 12.03 14.86 -25.31
N TYR A 315 12.31 16.04 -24.77
CA TYR A 315 13.32 16.25 -23.75
C TYR A 315 12.64 16.63 -22.44
N ASP A 316 12.89 15.84 -21.40
CA ASP A 316 12.65 16.20 -20.01
C ASP A 316 14.00 16.47 -19.34
N THR A 317 14.17 17.66 -18.78
CA THR A 317 15.50 18.16 -18.39
C THR A 317 15.58 18.51 -16.92
N ALA A 318 16.48 17.84 -16.21
CA ALA A 318 16.85 18.17 -14.84
C ALA A 318 17.89 19.30 -14.78
N PHE A 319 17.97 19.99 -13.64
CA PHE A 319 18.84 21.16 -13.46
C PHE A 319 20.26 20.82 -12.98
N SER A 320 20.52 19.64 -12.39
CA SER A 320 21.79 19.32 -11.72
C SER A 320 22.20 17.86 -11.91
N ALA A 321 23.52 17.58 -11.92
CA ALA A 321 24.06 16.22 -11.99
C ALA A 321 24.39 15.58 -10.62
N LYS A 322 23.88 16.12 -9.51
CA LYS A 322 24.10 15.53 -8.17
C LYS A 322 23.43 14.16 -8.03
N GLU A 323 23.95 13.31 -7.14
CA GLU A 323 23.37 11.97 -6.86
C GLU A 323 21.92 12.02 -6.37
N THR A 324 21.49 13.16 -5.82
CA THR A 324 20.14 13.44 -5.33
C THR A 324 19.28 14.20 -6.33
N ALA A 325 19.75 14.42 -7.56
CA ALA A 325 19.02 15.15 -8.59
C ALA A 325 18.30 14.19 -9.54
N ASP A 326 17.18 14.70 -10.08
CA ASP A 326 16.37 14.07 -11.12
C ASP A 326 17.20 13.82 -12.39
N TYR A 327 16.82 12.85 -13.21
CA TYR A 327 17.56 12.55 -14.44
C TYR A 327 17.11 13.49 -15.58
N SER A 328 17.95 13.65 -16.60
CA SER A 328 17.51 14.19 -17.88
C SER A 328 17.21 13.04 -18.82
N ALA A 329 16.06 13.08 -19.48
CA ALA A 329 15.56 12.04 -20.37
C ALA A 329 15.32 12.61 -21.77
N ILE A 330 15.82 11.89 -22.79
CA ILE A 330 15.58 12.19 -24.20
C ILE A 330 15.00 10.94 -24.86
N THR A 331 13.77 11.07 -25.37
CA THR A 331 13.10 10.00 -26.11
C THR A 331 12.82 10.42 -27.54
N THR A 332 13.04 9.51 -28.49
CA THR A 332 12.82 9.74 -29.93
C THR A 332 11.69 8.84 -30.41
N TRP A 333 10.70 9.43 -31.08
CA TRP A 333 9.48 8.75 -31.51
C TRP A 333 9.19 9.03 -32.98
N GLY A 334 8.75 8.00 -33.70
CA GLY A 334 8.34 8.11 -35.10
C GLY A 334 6.86 7.78 -35.27
N VAL A 335 6.20 8.44 -36.22
CA VAL A 335 4.87 8.09 -36.71
C VAL A 335 5.03 7.28 -37.98
N PHE A 336 4.33 6.15 -38.06
CA PHE A 336 4.34 5.27 -39.22
C PHE A 336 2.95 4.68 -39.46
N LYS A 337 2.76 4.06 -40.63
CA LYS A 337 1.60 3.25 -40.93
C LYS A 337 2.02 1.79 -41.03
N PRO A 338 1.45 0.87 -40.24
CA PRO A 338 1.78 -0.55 -40.37
C PRO A 338 1.32 -1.12 -41.72
N ASN A 339 0.17 -0.67 -42.23
CA ASN A 339 -0.39 -1.00 -43.54
C ASN A 339 -0.95 0.26 -44.24
N GLU A 340 -1.06 0.28 -45.57
CA GLU A 340 -1.51 1.46 -46.35
C GLU A 340 -2.93 1.95 -45.97
N ASP A 341 -3.80 1.03 -45.53
CA ASP A 341 -5.20 1.28 -45.13
C ASP A 341 -5.39 1.45 -43.61
N GLU A 342 -4.32 1.38 -42.81
CA GLU A 342 -4.40 1.51 -41.35
C GLU A 342 -4.18 2.94 -40.86
N THR A 343 -4.67 3.21 -39.65
CA THR A 343 -4.42 4.46 -38.93
C THR A 343 -2.93 4.63 -38.64
N PHE A 344 -2.53 5.84 -38.25
CA PHE A 344 -1.17 6.11 -37.83
C PHE A 344 -0.86 5.46 -36.49
N HIS A 345 0.30 4.79 -36.40
CA HIS A 345 0.87 4.25 -35.19
C HIS A 345 2.13 5.01 -34.81
N ILE A 346 2.55 4.86 -33.55
CA ILE A 346 3.74 5.49 -32.99
C ILE A 346 4.75 4.40 -32.65
N ILE A 347 6.02 4.61 -32.95
CA ILE A 347 7.11 3.70 -32.56
C ILE A 347 8.20 4.45 -31.81
N LEU A 348 8.69 3.86 -30.72
CA LEU A 348 9.88 4.31 -30.01
C LEU A 348 11.12 3.97 -30.86
N LEU A 349 11.94 4.97 -31.18
CA LEU A 349 13.16 4.81 -31.97
C LEU A 349 14.40 4.74 -31.10
N ASP A 350 14.43 5.55 -30.03
CA ASP A 350 15.56 5.68 -29.13
C ASP A 350 15.15 6.25 -27.78
N SER A 351 15.86 5.88 -26.71
CA SER A 351 15.65 6.41 -25.36
C SER A 351 16.99 6.48 -24.64
N ILE A 352 17.32 7.65 -24.11
CA ILE A 352 18.50 7.83 -23.27
C ILE A 352 18.14 8.62 -22.02
N LYS A 353 18.69 8.19 -20.89
CA LYS A 353 18.54 8.86 -19.60
C LYS A 353 19.91 9.01 -18.94
N GLY A 354 20.17 10.19 -18.37
CA GLY A 354 21.46 10.47 -17.74
C GLY A 354 21.43 11.72 -16.86
N ARG A 355 22.42 11.83 -15.98
CA ARG A 355 22.66 13.02 -15.18
C ARG A 355 23.72 13.87 -15.86
N TRP A 356 23.27 14.90 -16.57
CA TRP A 356 24.15 15.77 -17.33
C TRP A 356 24.12 17.17 -16.79
N GLU A 357 25.31 17.75 -16.61
CA GLU A 357 25.43 19.20 -16.43
C GLU A 357 25.10 19.90 -17.77
N PHE A 358 24.68 21.16 -17.69
CA PHE A 358 24.14 21.87 -18.85
C PHE A 358 25.02 21.84 -20.12
N PRO A 359 26.37 21.99 -20.05
CA PRO A 359 27.22 21.86 -21.24
C PRO A 359 27.21 20.47 -21.88
N GLU A 360 27.10 19.42 -21.05
CA GLU A 360 27.02 18.04 -21.54
C GLU A 360 25.64 17.75 -22.13
N LEU A 361 24.57 18.21 -21.48
CA LEU A 361 23.20 18.10 -21.98
C LEU A 361 23.08 18.71 -23.39
N LYS A 362 23.71 19.87 -23.65
CA LYS A 362 23.75 20.46 -25.00
C LYS A 362 24.43 19.55 -26.02
N ARG A 363 25.56 18.94 -25.65
CA ARG A 363 26.32 18.04 -26.53
C ARG A 363 25.47 16.82 -26.88
N VAL A 364 24.88 16.19 -25.87
CA VAL A 364 24.01 15.02 -26.03
C VAL A 364 22.78 15.37 -26.87
N ALA A 365 22.11 16.49 -26.60
CA ALA A 365 20.96 16.95 -27.38
C ALA A 365 21.30 17.17 -28.87
N HIS A 366 22.49 17.69 -29.18
CA HIS A 366 22.93 17.91 -30.55
C HIS A 366 23.34 16.61 -31.26
N GLU A 367 23.94 15.68 -30.53
CA GLU A 367 24.27 14.34 -31.03
C GLU A 367 22.98 13.56 -31.39
N GLN A 368 22.00 13.56 -30.48
CA GLN A 368 20.70 12.92 -30.72
C GLN A 368 19.93 13.57 -31.88
N TYR A 369 19.95 14.90 -31.98
CA TYR A 369 19.31 15.60 -33.10
C TYR A 369 19.95 15.21 -34.44
N LYS A 370 21.28 15.19 -34.51
CA LYS A 370 22.00 14.82 -35.75
C LYS A 370 21.80 13.37 -36.15
N GLN A 371 21.69 12.47 -35.18
CA GLN A 371 21.51 11.05 -35.44
C GLN A 371 20.14 10.76 -36.08
N TRP A 372 19.09 11.43 -35.59
CA TRP A 372 17.71 11.11 -35.96
C TRP A 372 17.06 12.12 -36.91
N ASP A 373 17.64 13.30 -37.11
CA ASP A 373 17.11 14.41 -37.93
C ASP A 373 15.60 14.64 -37.71
N PRO A 374 15.14 14.87 -36.46
CA PRO A 374 13.72 14.95 -36.15
C PRO A 374 13.07 16.19 -36.75
N ASP A 375 11.81 16.08 -37.16
CA ASP A 375 11.03 17.21 -37.68
C ASP A 375 10.75 18.27 -36.61
N ASN A 376 10.71 17.87 -35.33
CA ASN A 376 10.46 18.75 -34.21
C ASN A 376 11.08 18.22 -32.91
N VAL A 377 11.68 19.12 -32.15
CA VAL A 377 12.16 18.86 -30.79
C VAL A 377 11.21 19.52 -29.80
N VAL A 378 10.69 18.76 -28.84
CA VAL A 378 9.81 19.26 -27.77
C VAL A 378 10.61 19.29 -26.47
N ILE A 379 10.60 20.42 -25.78
CA ILE A 379 11.33 20.60 -24.52
C ILE A 379 10.40 21.23 -23.49
N GLU A 380 10.38 20.70 -22.26
CA GLU A 380 9.64 21.33 -21.18
C GLU A 380 10.23 22.72 -20.86
N ALA A 381 9.39 23.74 -20.80
CA ALA A 381 9.78 25.13 -20.53
C ALA A 381 10.05 25.37 -19.03
N LYS A 382 10.89 24.53 -18.42
CA LYS A 382 11.20 24.54 -16.99
C LYS A 382 12.72 24.39 -16.79
N ALA A 383 13.24 25.06 -15.75
CA ALA A 383 14.64 24.97 -15.33
C ALA A 383 15.66 25.06 -16.50
N SER A 384 16.42 24.00 -16.77
CA SER A 384 17.45 23.89 -17.81
C SER A 384 16.88 23.80 -19.24
N GLY A 385 15.59 23.49 -19.40
CA GLY A 385 14.92 23.38 -20.69
C GLY A 385 14.73 24.71 -21.44
N LEU A 386 14.55 25.82 -20.71
CA LEU A 386 14.45 27.17 -21.29
C LEU A 386 15.80 27.63 -21.91
N PRO A 387 16.92 27.58 -21.18
CA PRO A 387 18.24 27.82 -21.76
C PRO A 387 18.57 26.89 -22.94
N LEU A 388 18.25 25.59 -22.84
CA LEU A 388 18.48 24.62 -23.92
C LEU A 388 17.69 24.98 -25.18
N THR A 389 16.42 25.36 -25.02
CA THR A 389 15.56 25.81 -26.12
C THR A 389 16.16 26.99 -26.88
N TYR A 390 16.68 27.99 -26.16
CA TYR A 390 17.26 29.17 -26.79
C TYR A 390 18.49 28.83 -27.64
N GLU A 391 19.37 27.98 -27.11
CA GLU A 391 20.59 27.54 -27.76
C GLU A 391 20.31 26.72 -29.02
N LEU A 392 19.41 25.73 -28.93
CA LEU A 392 19.05 24.90 -30.08
C LEU A 392 18.34 25.72 -31.17
N ARG A 393 17.51 26.70 -30.81
CA ARG A 393 16.92 27.61 -31.81
C ARG A 393 17.96 28.48 -32.51
N GLN A 394 19.01 28.91 -31.81
CA GLN A 394 20.12 29.66 -32.44
C GLN A 394 20.90 28.81 -33.45
N THR A 395 20.98 27.49 -33.25
CA THR A 395 21.61 26.57 -34.20
C THR A 395 20.68 26.15 -35.35
N GLY A 396 19.46 26.69 -35.40
CA GLY A 396 18.48 26.42 -36.47
C GLY A 396 17.59 25.21 -36.22
N ILE A 397 17.65 24.60 -35.03
CA ILE A 397 16.84 23.42 -34.68
C ILE A 397 15.39 23.86 -34.37
N PRO A 398 14.38 23.20 -34.98
CA PRO A 398 12.98 23.51 -34.72
C PRO A 398 12.56 22.98 -33.34
N VAL A 399 12.62 23.87 -32.32
CA VAL A 399 12.20 23.55 -30.95
C VAL A 399 10.82 24.10 -30.63
N SER A 400 9.90 23.23 -30.21
CA SER A 400 8.62 23.54 -29.58
C SER A 400 8.73 23.47 -28.06
N THR A 401 8.25 24.50 -27.36
CA THR A 401 8.21 24.49 -25.89
C THR A 401 6.92 23.85 -25.39
N TYR A 402 7.03 22.96 -24.40
CA TYR A 402 5.89 22.38 -23.69
C TYR A 402 5.77 23.01 -22.30
N THR A 403 4.56 23.43 -21.91
CA THR A 403 4.27 23.91 -20.56
C THR A 403 3.02 23.20 -20.07
N PRO A 404 3.08 22.43 -18.96
CA PRO A 404 1.89 21.80 -18.40
C PRO A 404 0.84 22.85 -18.01
N THR A 405 -0.43 22.59 -18.33
CA THR A 405 -1.54 23.47 -17.93
C THR A 405 -1.63 23.53 -16.40
N ARG A 406 -1.68 24.74 -15.83
CA ARG A 406 -1.81 24.96 -14.37
C ARG A 406 -3.01 24.16 -13.82
N GLY A 407 -2.74 23.21 -12.92
CA GLY A 407 -3.76 22.42 -12.22
C GLY A 407 -3.87 20.95 -12.64
N ASN A 408 -3.25 20.53 -13.75
CA ASN A 408 -3.16 19.11 -14.10
C ASN A 408 -1.92 18.47 -13.44
N ASP A 409 -2.16 17.59 -12.47
CA ASP A 409 -1.13 16.75 -11.87
C ASP A 409 -0.54 15.73 -12.89
N LYS A 410 0.62 15.15 -12.57
CA LYS A 410 1.33 14.20 -13.46
C LYS A 410 0.43 13.02 -13.86
N VAL A 411 -0.30 12.48 -12.88
CA VAL A 411 -1.26 11.38 -13.05
C VAL A 411 -2.33 11.70 -14.10
N THR A 412 -2.93 12.90 -14.08
CA THR A 412 -3.92 13.30 -15.09
C THR A 412 -3.32 13.33 -16.50
N ARG A 413 -2.06 13.74 -16.66
CA ARG A 413 -1.39 13.77 -17.97
C ARG A 413 -1.10 12.38 -18.53
N VAL A 414 -0.70 11.45 -17.68
CA VAL A 414 -0.49 10.05 -18.07
C VAL A 414 -1.81 9.39 -18.46
N ASN A 415 -2.88 9.61 -17.69
CA ASN A 415 -4.21 9.13 -18.04
C ASN A 415 -4.71 9.64 -19.41
N ALA A 416 -4.28 10.83 -19.84
CA ALA A 416 -4.63 11.37 -21.15
C ALA A 416 -3.95 10.64 -22.33
N VAL A 417 -2.87 9.90 -22.09
CA VAL A 417 -2.14 9.13 -23.13
C VAL A 417 -2.27 7.62 -22.95
N ALA A 418 -2.69 7.14 -21.77
CA ALA A 418 -2.88 5.72 -21.47
C ALA A 418 -3.77 4.99 -22.51
N PRO A 419 -4.94 5.52 -22.95
CA PRO A 419 -5.76 4.86 -23.97
C PRO A 419 -5.04 4.64 -25.31
N LEU A 420 -4.07 5.50 -25.64
CA LEU A 420 -3.29 5.36 -26.87
C LEU A 420 -2.34 4.17 -26.81
N VAL A 421 -1.76 3.92 -25.64
CA VAL A 421 -0.90 2.74 -25.43
C VAL A 421 -1.78 1.48 -25.30
N GLU A 422 -2.87 1.55 -24.53
CA GLU A 422 -3.82 0.44 -24.32
C GLU A 422 -4.44 -0.07 -25.64
N SER A 423 -4.76 0.83 -26.58
CA SER A 423 -5.29 0.48 -27.91
C SER A 423 -4.25 -0.22 -28.81
N GLY A 424 -3.01 -0.39 -28.36
CA GLY A 424 -1.94 -1.02 -29.13
C GLY A 424 -1.43 -0.15 -30.29
N MET A 425 -1.65 1.17 -30.21
CA MET A 425 -1.14 2.12 -31.22
C MET A 425 0.33 2.49 -31.02
N VAL A 426 0.90 2.17 -29.86
CA VAL A 426 2.30 2.50 -29.51
C VAL A 426 3.15 1.24 -29.51
N TRP A 427 4.26 1.31 -30.25
CA TRP A 427 5.20 0.22 -30.47
C TRP A 427 6.56 0.52 -29.85
N ALA A 428 7.26 -0.53 -29.42
CA ALA A 428 8.61 -0.46 -28.89
C ALA A 428 9.48 -1.61 -29.43
N PRO A 429 10.76 -1.35 -29.77
CA PRO A 429 11.67 -2.37 -30.27
C PRO A 429 12.15 -3.29 -29.14
N GLU A 430 12.66 -4.48 -29.49
CA GLU A 430 13.33 -5.39 -28.55
C GLU A 430 14.77 -4.92 -28.27
N LYS A 431 14.90 -3.79 -27.57
CA LYS A 431 16.19 -3.20 -27.20
C LYS A 431 16.19 -2.82 -25.72
N SER A 432 17.36 -2.89 -25.09
CA SER A 432 17.50 -2.63 -23.65
C SER A 432 16.98 -1.25 -23.21
N PHE A 433 17.16 -0.21 -24.03
CA PHE A 433 16.64 1.13 -23.73
C PHE A 433 15.10 1.19 -23.75
N ALA A 434 14.46 0.35 -24.57
CA ALA A 434 13.02 0.31 -24.70
C ALA A 434 12.42 -0.43 -23.51
N ASP A 435 13.05 -1.51 -23.06
CA ASP A 435 12.67 -2.20 -21.83
C ASP A 435 12.81 -1.28 -20.62
N GLU A 436 13.91 -0.53 -20.49
CA GLU A 436 14.07 0.46 -19.41
C GLU A 436 12.91 1.48 -19.37
N LEU A 437 12.52 2.01 -20.53
CA LEU A 437 11.41 2.95 -20.64
C LEU A 437 10.07 2.32 -20.27
N ILE A 438 9.80 1.10 -20.76
CA ILE A 438 8.56 0.36 -20.48
C ILE A 438 8.45 0.05 -18.99
N GLU A 439 9.55 -0.39 -18.37
CA GLU A 439 9.63 -0.67 -16.94
C GLU A 439 9.33 0.58 -16.10
N GLU A 440 9.87 1.73 -16.48
CA GLU A 440 9.62 2.99 -15.76
C GLU A 440 8.17 3.47 -15.93
N CYS A 441 7.60 3.37 -17.14
CA CYS A 441 6.18 3.64 -17.39
C CYS A 441 5.27 2.69 -16.61
N ALA A 442 5.63 1.41 -16.55
CA ALA A 442 4.89 0.39 -15.81
C ALA A 442 4.97 0.61 -14.29
N ALA A 443 6.04 1.18 -13.77
CA ALA A 443 6.19 1.49 -12.36
C ALA A 443 5.44 2.77 -11.92
N PHE A 444 5.09 3.67 -12.86
CA PHE A 444 4.43 4.94 -12.56
C PHE A 444 2.97 4.77 -12.08
N PRO A 445 2.51 5.45 -11.00
CA PRO A 445 3.13 6.59 -10.32
C PRO A 445 3.99 6.24 -9.10
N LEU A 446 4.22 4.95 -8.84
CA LEU A 446 4.82 4.47 -7.59
C LEU A 446 6.33 4.19 -7.69
N GLY A 447 6.88 4.26 -8.91
CA GLY A 447 8.30 4.07 -9.24
C GLY A 447 9.24 5.07 -8.57
N GLU A 448 10.54 4.75 -8.53
CA GLU A 448 11.58 5.62 -7.97
C GLU A 448 11.94 6.79 -8.89
N HIS A 449 11.71 6.64 -10.20
CA HIS A 449 11.99 7.64 -11.23
C HIS A 449 10.76 7.81 -12.14
N ASP A 450 10.59 9.02 -12.68
CA ASP A 450 9.50 9.34 -13.61
C ASP A 450 9.93 10.20 -14.82
N ASP A 451 11.24 10.38 -15.02
CA ASP A 451 11.81 11.25 -16.07
C ASP A 451 11.50 10.70 -17.49
N LEU A 452 11.60 9.37 -17.69
CA LEU A 452 11.22 8.74 -18.96
C LEU A 452 9.71 8.81 -19.20
N VAL A 453 8.92 8.83 -18.11
CA VAL A 453 7.46 8.93 -18.17
C VAL A 453 7.05 10.33 -18.63
N ASP A 454 7.61 11.38 -18.02
CA ASP A 454 7.31 12.76 -18.41
C ASP A 454 7.74 13.03 -19.86
N SER A 455 8.92 12.57 -20.27
CA SER A 455 9.39 12.65 -21.67
C SER A 455 8.44 11.93 -22.65
N THR A 456 7.99 10.71 -22.31
CA THR A 456 7.06 9.91 -23.12
C THR A 456 5.70 10.59 -23.24
N VAL A 457 5.12 11.04 -22.13
CA VAL A 457 3.82 11.72 -22.10
C VAL A 457 3.85 12.99 -22.92
N GLN A 458 4.93 13.78 -22.83
CA GLN A 458 5.13 14.98 -23.62
C GLN A 458 5.13 14.68 -25.13
N ALA A 459 5.80 13.61 -25.56
CA ALA A 459 5.83 13.18 -26.96
C ALA A 459 4.43 12.75 -27.44
N LEU A 460 3.76 11.86 -26.70
CA LEU A 460 2.46 11.31 -27.08
C LEU A 460 1.37 12.40 -27.11
N LEU A 461 1.37 13.33 -26.15
CA LEU A 461 0.47 14.49 -26.17
C LEU A 461 0.71 15.37 -27.41
N ARG A 462 1.97 15.53 -27.83
CA ARG A 462 2.28 16.33 -29.03
C ARG A 462 1.75 15.67 -30.30
N PHE A 463 1.85 14.35 -30.43
CA PHE A 463 1.26 13.63 -31.56
C PHE A 463 -0.27 13.75 -31.60
N ARG A 464 -0.94 13.68 -30.45
CA ARG A 464 -2.40 13.91 -30.35
C ARG A 464 -2.78 15.34 -30.74
N GLN A 465 -2.08 16.35 -30.22
CA GLN A 465 -2.36 17.77 -30.52
C GLN A 465 -2.05 18.14 -31.98
N GLY A 466 -1.08 17.47 -32.60
CA GLY A 466 -0.76 17.65 -34.01
C GLY A 466 -1.74 16.98 -34.98
N GLY A 467 -2.73 16.22 -34.48
CA GLY A 467 -3.70 15.50 -35.31
C GLY A 467 -3.12 14.33 -36.10
N PHE A 468 -1.91 13.88 -35.74
CA PHE A 468 -1.22 12.77 -36.41
C PHE A 468 -1.83 11.42 -36.02
N VAL A 469 -2.32 11.29 -34.79
CA VAL A 469 -2.92 10.05 -34.25
C VAL A 469 -4.20 10.37 -33.49
N ASN A 470 -5.30 9.72 -33.85
CA ASN A 470 -6.61 9.82 -33.20
C ASN A 470 -6.97 8.45 -32.59
N HIS A 471 -7.61 8.44 -31.43
CA HIS A 471 -8.14 7.20 -30.85
C HIS A 471 -9.32 6.69 -31.70
N PRO A 472 -9.59 5.37 -31.78
CA PRO A 472 -10.73 4.84 -32.55
C PRO A 472 -12.10 5.39 -32.12
N ASP A 473 -12.21 5.82 -30.86
CA ASP A 473 -13.42 6.43 -30.28
C ASP A 473 -13.46 7.98 -30.37
N ASP A 474 -12.43 8.63 -30.92
CA ASP A 474 -12.43 10.08 -31.12
C ASP A 474 -13.33 10.43 -32.34
N TYR A 475 -14.26 11.38 -32.19
CA TYR A 475 -15.18 11.80 -33.26
C TYR A 475 -14.42 12.22 -34.54
N GLU A 476 -14.84 11.69 -35.70
CA GLU A 476 -14.27 12.05 -37.00
C GLU A 476 -14.59 13.51 -37.36
N ASP A 477 -13.60 14.40 -37.24
CA ASP A 477 -13.70 15.76 -37.77
C ASP A 477 -13.18 15.78 -39.22
N THR A 478 -14.10 15.93 -40.17
CA THR A 478 -13.85 15.93 -41.62
C THR A 478 -13.18 17.24 -42.06
N ALA A 479 -11.86 17.34 -41.95
CA ALA A 479 -11.09 18.40 -42.60
C ALA A 479 -9.89 17.82 -43.38
N PRO A 480 -9.62 18.29 -44.62
CA PRO A 480 -8.65 17.67 -45.50
C PRO A 480 -7.22 17.88 -44.99
N ARG A 481 -6.50 16.77 -44.76
CA ARG A 481 -5.09 16.74 -44.35
C ARG A 481 -4.19 16.90 -45.58
N SER A 482 -3.21 17.81 -45.52
CA SER A 482 -2.19 17.96 -46.55
C SER A 482 -1.11 16.90 -46.39
N PHE A 483 -1.00 15.98 -47.34
CA PHE A 483 0.02 14.93 -47.34
C PHE A 483 1.41 15.50 -47.74
N MET A 484 2.43 15.30 -46.91
CA MET A 484 3.86 15.40 -47.30
C MET A 484 4.41 13.98 -47.55
N ARG A 485 5.40 13.88 -48.44
CA ARG A 485 5.87 12.60 -49.02
C ARG A 485 6.66 11.72 -48.02
N PRO A 486 6.55 10.38 -48.10
CA PRO A 486 7.34 9.45 -47.29
C PRO A 486 8.84 9.58 -47.55
N ARG A 487 9.66 9.38 -46.52
CA ARG A 487 11.13 9.21 -46.63
C ARG A 487 11.48 7.74 -46.38
N GLU A 488 12.26 7.15 -47.29
CA GLU A 488 12.88 5.83 -47.11
C GLU A 488 14.28 6.00 -46.50
N TYR A 489 14.58 5.25 -45.45
CA TYR A 489 15.89 5.18 -44.81
C TYR A 489 16.47 3.77 -45.01
N TYR A 490 17.75 3.69 -45.40
CA TYR A 490 18.51 2.45 -45.62
C TYR A 490 19.39 2.10 -44.42
#